data_AF-A0A3M1PG73-F1
#
_entry.id   AF-A0A3M1PG73-F1
#
_cell.length_a   1.000
_cell.length_b   1.000
_cell.length_c   1.000
_cell.angle_alpha   90.00
_cell.angle_beta   90.00
_cell.angle_gamma   90.00
#
_symmetry.space_group_name_H-M   'P 1'
#
loop_
_entity.id
_entity.type
_entity.pdbx_description
1 polymer ?
#
loop_
_entity_poly.entity_id
_entity_poly.type
_entity_poly.pdbx_seq_one_letter_code
_entity_poly.pdbx_strand_id
1 'polypeptide(L)'
;MGKTALLEAIAGKNRGLLASEADNRAILAAIARLEDFNPTPCPLEAPDKLDGNWRLLYTTSTELLGIGRFPVLSLGQIYQCIRVSKQQIYNIAEVTSLPLLEGLVSVAARFEPVSDRRVDVGFERGIFGLQRAIGYLSPN
;
A
#
# COMPACT_ATOMS: atom_id res chain seq x y z
N MET A 1 -8.89 -5.96 -20.26
CA MET A 1 -9.09 -4.53 -20.57
C MET A 1 -9.05 -3.64 -19.31
N GLY A 2 -9.58 -4.05 -18.15
CA GLY A 2 -9.62 -3.19 -16.94
C GLY A 2 -8.27 -2.77 -16.34
N LYS A 3 -7.28 -3.67 -16.28
CA LYS A 3 -5.99 -3.39 -15.61
C LYS A 3 -5.20 -2.25 -16.26
N THR A 4 -5.09 -2.25 -17.59
CA THR A 4 -4.38 -1.19 -18.33
C THR A 4 -5.03 0.17 -18.12
N ALA A 5 -6.37 0.24 -18.24
CA ALA A 5 -7.11 1.48 -18.01
C ALA A 5 -6.93 2.02 -16.59
N LEU A 6 -6.89 1.14 -15.58
CA LEU A 6 -6.60 1.54 -14.19
C LEU A 6 -5.18 2.11 -14.05
N LEU A 7 -4.18 1.43 -14.62
CA LEU A 7 -2.79 1.88 -14.56
C LEU A 7 -2.59 3.23 -15.26
N GLU A 8 -3.25 3.45 -16.40
CA GLU A 8 -3.24 4.73 -17.11
C GLU A 8 -3.90 5.84 -16.28
N ALA A 9 -5.03 5.56 -15.63
CA ALA A 9 -5.71 6.54 -14.77
C ALA A 9 -4.85 6.93 -13.54
N ILE A 10 -4.06 6.00 -13.01
CA ILE A 10 -3.14 6.23 -11.88
C ILE A 10 -1.83 6.91 -12.32
N ALA A 11 -1.44 6.80 -13.60
CA ALA A 11 -0.19 7.33 -14.09
C ALA A 11 -0.04 8.84 -13.81
N GLY A 12 1.13 9.23 -13.30
CA GLY A 12 1.42 10.63 -12.97
C GLY A 12 0.72 11.17 -11.71
N LYS A 13 -0.15 10.40 -11.04
CA LYS A 13 -0.87 10.88 -9.84
C LYS A 13 -0.04 10.83 -8.55
N ASN A 14 1.20 10.35 -8.61
CA ASN A 14 2.14 10.23 -7.47
C ASN A 14 1.48 9.58 -6.24
N ARG A 15 1.00 8.32 -6.41
CA ARG A 15 0.25 7.55 -5.40
C ARG A 15 -1.05 8.19 -4.88
N GLY A 16 -1.49 9.29 -5.47
CA GLY A 16 -2.66 10.06 -5.03
C GLY A 16 -2.32 11.48 -4.56
N LEU A 17 -1.03 11.83 -4.39
CA LEU A 17 -0.62 13.18 -3.97
C LEU A 17 -1.03 14.27 -4.96
N LEU A 18 -1.05 13.96 -6.25
CA LEU A 18 -1.38 14.89 -7.33
C LEU A 18 -2.76 14.65 -7.94
N ALA A 19 -3.57 13.77 -7.32
CA ALA A 19 -4.90 13.45 -7.81
C ALA A 19 -5.93 14.49 -7.34
N SER A 20 -6.73 15.00 -8.28
CA SER A 20 -7.92 15.81 -7.97
C SER A 20 -9.08 14.92 -7.50
N GLU A 21 -10.15 15.51 -6.96
CA GLU A 21 -11.37 14.75 -6.64
C GLU A 21 -11.98 14.07 -7.88
N ALA A 22 -11.90 14.72 -9.03
CA ALA A 22 -12.37 14.15 -10.30
C ALA A 22 -11.53 12.93 -10.69
N ASP A 23 -10.20 13.02 -10.54
CA ASP A 23 -9.31 11.88 -10.75
C ASP A 23 -9.64 10.74 -9.79
N ASN A 24 -9.86 11.03 -8.50
CA ASN A 24 -10.21 10.03 -7.49
C ASN A 24 -11.48 9.29 -7.88
N ARG A 25 -12.53 9.99 -8.32
CA ARG A 25 -13.77 9.37 -8.80
C ARG A 25 -13.53 8.47 -10.02
N ALA A 26 -12.74 8.93 -10.99
CA ALA A 26 -12.43 8.16 -12.19
C ALA A 26 -11.62 6.89 -11.88
N ILE A 27 -10.63 7.00 -10.98
CA ILE A 27 -9.79 5.88 -10.54
C ILE A 27 -10.63 4.87 -9.76
N LEU A 28 -11.46 5.31 -8.80
CA LEU A 28 -12.35 4.42 -8.05
C LEU A 28 -13.33 3.67 -8.97
N ALA A 29 -13.87 4.35 -10.00
CA ALA A 29 -14.71 3.69 -11.00
C ALA A 29 -13.93 2.66 -11.84
N ALA A 30 -12.64 2.92 -12.14
CA ALA A 30 -11.79 1.97 -12.82
C ALA A 30 -11.41 0.76 -11.94
N ILE A 31 -11.24 0.96 -10.62
CA ILE A 31 -11.02 -0.10 -9.63
C ILE A 31 -12.26 -1.01 -9.58
N ALA A 32 -13.46 -0.44 -9.38
CA ALA A 32 -14.70 -1.22 -9.32
C ALA A 32 -14.91 -2.07 -10.57
N ARG A 33 -14.72 -1.49 -11.77
CA ARG A 33 -14.79 -2.25 -13.03
C ARG A 33 -13.74 -3.36 -13.13
N LEU A 34 -12.57 -3.20 -12.53
CA LEU A 34 -11.55 -4.24 -12.52
C LEU A 34 -11.93 -5.37 -11.56
N GLU A 35 -12.52 -5.03 -10.41
CA GLU A 35 -13.01 -5.99 -9.41
C GLU A 35 -14.13 -6.89 -9.96
N ASP A 36 -14.95 -6.41 -10.88
CA ASP A 36 -15.98 -7.21 -11.57
C ASP A 36 -15.41 -8.41 -12.34
N PHE A 37 -14.13 -8.34 -12.75
CA PHE A 37 -13.43 -9.43 -13.45
C PHE A 37 -12.41 -10.14 -12.56
N ASN A 38 -12.48 -9.97 -11.23
CA ASN A 38 -11.56 -10.61 -10.30
C ASN A 38 -11.70 -12.14 -10.38
N PRO A 39 -10.66 -12.88 -10.84
CA PRO A 39 -10.72 -14.34 -10.93
C PRO A 39 -10.61 -15.04 -9.56
N THR A 40 -10.48 -14.27 -8.47
CA THR A 40 -10.34 -14.78 -7.10
C THR A 40 -11.34 -14.04 -6.19
N PRO A 41 -12.64 -14.36 -6.30
CA PRO A 41 -13.70 -13.66 -5.57
C PRO A 41 -13.67 -13.92 -4.06
N CYS A 42 -13.03 -14.98 -3.59
CA CYS A 42 -12.82 -15.28 -2.17
C CYS A 42 -11.31 -15.26 -1.88
N PRO A 43 -10.68 -14.07 -1.75
CA PRO A 43 -9.22 -13.95 -1.63
C PRO A 43 -8.63 -14.67 -0.43
N LEU A 44 -9.40 -14.84 0.65
CA LEU A 44 -8.94 -15.57 1.84
C LEU A 44 -8.86 -17.09 1.63
N GLU A 45 -9.52 -17.63 0.61
CA GLU A 45 -9.42 -19.05 0.21
C GLU A 45 -8.26 -19.30 -0.77
N ALA A 46 -7.60 -18.24 -1.25
CA ALA A 46 -6.46 -18.31 -2.17
C ALA A 46 -5.18 -17.73 -1.53
N PRO A 47 -4.68 -18.36 -0.44
CA PRO A 47 -3.55 -17.83 0.32
C PRO A 47 -2.27 -17.70 -0.51
N ASP A 48 -2.09 -18.54 -1.53
CA ASP A 48 -0.98 -18.51 -2.48
C ASP A 48 -0.96 -17.24 -3.36
N LYS A 49 -2.12 -16.63 -3.58
CA LYS A 49 -2.26 -15.38 -4.34
C LYS A 49 -2.24 -14.15 -3.44
N LEU A 50 -2.65 -14.29 -2.19
CA LEU A 50 -2.72 -13.20 -1.21
C LEU A 50 -1.37 -12.97 -0.51
N ASP A 51 -0.65 -14.05 -0.17
CA ASP A 51 0.67 -13.99 0.45
C ASP A 51 1.69 -13.38 -0.53
N GLY A 52 2.44 -12.39 -0.05
CA GLY A 52 3.42 -11.72 -0.88
C GLY A 52 3.78 -10.33 -0.40
N ASN A 53 4.55 -9.63 -1.22
CA ASN A 53 4.94 -8.25 -1.01
C ASN A 53 4.16 -7.38 -2.01
N TRP A 54 3.18 -6.64 -1.52
CA TRP A 54 2.34 -5.79 -2.35
C TRP A 54 2.87 -4.37 -2.35
N ARG A 55 3.01 -3.76 -3.52
CA ARG A 55 3.35 -2.34 -3.64
C ARG A 55 2.10 -1.50 -3.85
N LEU A 56 1.92 -0.47 -3.03
CA LEU A 56 0.81 0.46 -3.16
C LEU A 56 1.02 1.40 -4.35
N LEU A 57 0.15 1.31 -5.34
CA LEU A 57 0.21 2.17 -6.53
C LEU A 57 -0.59 3.47 -6.35
N TYR A 58 -1.65 3.44 -5.56
CA TYR A 58 -2.57 4.56 -5.36
C TYR A 58 -3.32 4.43 -4.02
N THR A 59 -3.58 5.56 -3.36
CA THR A 59 -4.41 5.64 -2.16
C THR A 59 -5.09 7.00 -2.05
N THR A 60 -6.24 7.04 -1.40
CA THR A 60 -6.92 8.27 -0.96
C THR A 60 -6.74 8.54 0.54
N SER A 61 -5.96 7.71 1.25
CA SER A 61 -5.70 7.87 2.69
C SER A 61 -5.00 9.19 2.98
N THR A 62 -5.67 10.06 3.73
CA THR A 62 -5.15 11.36 4.13
C THR A 62 -3.93 11.24 5.04
N GLU A 63 -3.89 10.21 5.89
CA GLU A 63 -2.76 9.93 6.79
C GLU A 63 -1.49 9.58 6.00
N LEU A 64 -1.58 8.63 5.06
CA LEU A 64 -0.44 8.23 4.23
C LEU A 64 0.02 9.37 3.32
N LEU A 65 -0.93 10.06 2.68
CA LEU A 65 -0.62 11.20 1.81
C LEU A 65 -0.10 12.42 2.59
N GLY A 66 -0.47 12.57 3.86
CA GLY A 66 0.00 13.63 4.74
C GLY A 66 1.52 13.64 4.90
N ILE A 67 2.16 12.46 4.90
CA ILE A 67 3.63 12.33 4.96
C ILE A 67 4.29 13.05 3.78
N GLY A 68 3.76 12.87 2.57
CA GLY A 68 4.29 13.50 1.35
C GLY A 68 3.93 14.98 1.20
N ARG A 69 3.07 15.52 2.07
CA ARG A 69 2.68 16.94 2.11
C ARG A 69 3.49 17.72 3.16
N PHE A 70 4.20 17.04 4.04
CA PHE A 70 4.99 17.70 5.07
C PHE A 70 6.26 18.34 4.47
N PRO A 71 6.63 19.58 4.82
CA PRO A 71 7.82 20.22 4.29
C PRO A 71 9.07 19.37 4.53
N VAL A 72 9.95 19.29 3.54
CA VAL A 72 11.23 18.55 3.63
C VAL A 72 11.05 17.03 3.70
N LEU A 73 9.83 16.47 3.67
CA LEU A 73 9.60 15.03 3.56
C LEU A 73 9.00 14.68 2.20
N SER A 74 9.51 13.61 1.61
CA SER A 74 9.00 13.01 0.38
C SER A 74 8.57 11.58 0.67
N LEU A 75 7.34 11.26 0.28
CA LEU A 75 6.82 9.91 0.40
C LEU A 75 7.44 9.01 -0.69
N GLY A 76 8.16 7.98 -0.25
CA GLY A 76 8.78 6.96 -1.08
C GLY A 76 7.81 5.84 -1.47
N GLN A 77 8.33 4.62 -1.66
CA GLN A 77 7.45 3.47 -1.92
C GLN A 77 6.72 3.06 -0.63
N ILE A 78 5.51 2.55 -0.81
CA ILE A 78 4.75 1.93 0.28
C ILE A 78 4.53 0.47 -0.09
N TYR A 79 4.87 -0.42 0.83
CA TYR A 79 4.69 -1.85 0.71
C TYR A 79 3.76 -2.38 1.80
N GLN A 80 3.01 -3.41 1.45
CA GLN A 80 2.24 -4.22 2.37
C GLN A 80 2.68 -5.67 2.18
N CYS A 81 3.44 -6.18 3.14
CA CYS A 81 3.88 -7.57 3.12
C CYS A 81 2.88 -8.40 3.90
N ILE A 82 2.13 -9.26 3.21
CA ILE A 82 1.12 -10.13 3.81
C ILE A 82 1.76 -11.50 4.00
N ARG A 83 1.64 -12.05 5.21
CA ARG A 83 2.08 -13.40 5.58
C ARG A 83 0.88 -14.16 6.12
N VAL A 84 0.21 -14.90 5.24
CA VAL A 84 -1.09 -15.51 5.53
C VAL A 84 -0.95 -16.61 6.58
N SER A 85 0.10 -17.43 6.50
CA SER A 85 0.38 -18.50 7.47
C SER A 85 0.60 -18.01 8.90
N LYS A 86 0.98 -16.74 9.07
CA LYS A 86 1.19 -16.10 10.38
C LYS A 86 0.08 -15.12 10.75
N GLN A 87 -0.89 -14.90 9.86
CA GLN A 87 -1.91 -13.85 9.96
C GLN A 87 -1.29 -12.48 10.25
N GLN A 88 -0.17 -12.17 9.58
CA GLN A 88 0.59 -10.94 9.81
C GLN A 88 0.61 -10.07 8.56
N ILE A 89 0.54 -8.76 8.78
CA ILE A 89 0.72 -7.72 7.78
C ILE A 89 1.83 -6.80 8.26
N TYR A 90 2.75 -6.46 7.36
CA TYR A 90 3.76 -5.42 7.60
C TYR A 90 3.53 -4.30 6.60
N ASN A 91 3.06 -3.16 7.09
CA ASN A 91 2.91 -1.94 6.30
C ASN A 91 4.20 -1.14 6.40
N ILE A 92 4.91 -0.99 5.29
CA ILE A 92 6.20 -0.29 5.23
C ILE A 92 6.03 0.95 4.36
N ALA A 93 6.34 2.13 4.89
CA ALA A 93 6.42 3.37 4.15
C ALA A 93 7.86 3.88 4.17
N GLU A 94 8.46 3.97 3.00
CA GLU A 94 9.75 4.64 2.82
C GLU A 94 9.52 6.15 2.79
N VAL A 95 10.41 6.89 3.46
CA VAL A 95 10.36 8.36 3.51
C VAL A 95 11.75 8.89 3.22
N THR A 96 11.85 9.94 2.42
CA THR A 96 13.12 10.60 2.12
C THR A 96 13.03 12.05 2.56
N SER A 97 14.10 12.62 3.13
CA SER A 97 14.12 14.03 3.51
C SER A 97 15.18 14.85 2.78
N LEU A 98 16.44 14.71 3.19
CA LEU A 98 17.62 15.27 2.55
C LEU A 98 18.36 14.17 1.78
N PRO A 99 19.26 14.53 0.85
CA PRO A 99 20.17 13.55 0.25
C PRO A 99 20.87 12.75 1.36
N LEU A 100 20.87 11.42 1.23
CA LEU A 100 21.45 10.48 2.21
C LEU A 100 20.66 10.28 3.52
N LEU A 101 19.50 10.93 3.69
CA LEU A 101 18.59 10.71 4.81
C LEU A 101 17.32 10.01 4.34
N GLU A 102 17.45 8.71 4.08
CA GLU A 102 16.32 7.82 3.81
C GLU A 102 15.86 7.16 5.12
N GLY A 103 14.62 7.44 5.51
CA GLY A 103 13.92 6.83 6.62
C GLY A 103 12.93 5.76 6.17
N LEU A 104 12.45 4.97 7.13
CA LEU A 104 11.32 4.08 6.93
C LEU A 104 10.45 4.02 8.18
N VAL A 105 9.17 3.82 7.94
CA VAL A 105 8.16 3.48 8.94
C VAL A 105 7.65 2.10 8.61
N SER A 106 7.72 1.17 9.57
CA SER A 106 7.16 -0.17 9.42
C SER A 106 6.18 -0.43 10.55
N VAL A 107 4.95 -0.77 10.23
CA VAL A 107 3.91 -1.15 11.20
C VAL A 107 3.57 -2.62 11.02
N ALA A 108 3.84 -3.42 12.05
CA ALA A 108 3.36 -4.79 12.14
C ALA A 108 1.92 -4.80 12.65
N ALA A 109 1.09 -5.58 12.00
CA ALA A 109 -0.30 -5.81 12.34
C ALA A 109 -0.62 -7.30 12.24
N ARG A 110 -1.65 -7.73 12.96
CA ARG A 110 -2.33 -9.00 12.72
C ARG A 110 -3.64 -8.76 12.02
N PHE A 111 -4.12 -9.77 11.31
CA PHE A 111 -5.43 -9.72 10.71
C PHE A 111 -6.25 -10.97 10.99
N GLU A 112 -7.55 -10.79 11.13
CA GLU A 112 -8.50 -11.87 11.37
C GLU A 112 -9.61 -11.83 10.31
N PRO A 113 -9.90 -12.94 9.62
CA PRO A 113 -11.03 -13.04 8.71
C PRO A 113 -12.35 -12.73 9.41
N VAL A 114 -13.12 -11.79 8.87
CA VAL A 114 -14.51 -11.50 9.29
C VAL A 114 -15.52 -11.90 8.22
N SER A 115 -15.06 -12.10 6.99
CA SER A 115 -15.80 -12.76 5.90
C SER A 115 -14.82 -13.25 4.83
N ASP A 116 -15.30 -13.94 3.80
CA ASP A 116 -14.48 -14.46 2.70
C ASP A 116 -13.69 -13.39 1.91
N ARG A 117 -14.04 -12.11 2.12
CA ARG A 117 -13.46 -10.93 1.44
C ARG A 117 -12.99 -9.82 2.37
N ARG A 118 -13.17 -9.97 3.69
CA ARG A 118 -12.87 -8.91 4.65
C ARG A 118 -12.09 -9.46 5.84
N VAL A 119 -11.14 -8.66 6.29
CA VAL A 119 -10.35 -8.93 7.47
C VAL A 119 -10.41 -7.71 8.39
N ASP A 120 -10.43 -7.95 9.68
CA ASP A 120 -10.13 -6.94 10.68
C ASP A 120 -8.61 -6.88 10.86
N VAL A 121 -8.06 -5.67 10.99
CA VAL A 121 -6.61 -5.44 11.10
C VAL A 121 -6.31 -4.77 12.43
N GLY A 122 -5.56 -5.47 13.29
CA GLY A 122 -5.09 -4.98 14.58
C GLY A 122 -3.61 -4.60 14.51
N PHE A 123 -3.29 -3.32 14.68
CA PHE A 123 -1.91 -2.84 14.71
C PHE A 123 -1.23 -3.20 16.04
N GLU A 124 -0.03 -3.80 15.97
CA GLU A 124 0.69 -4.28 17.15
C GLU A 124 1.90 -3.39 17.51
N ARG A 125 2.74 -3.10 16.52
CA ARG A 125 4.02 -2.42 16.75
C ARG A 125 4.45 -1.59 15.55
N GLY A 126 4.78 -0.33 15.81
CA GLY A 126 5.50 0.54 14.87
C GLY A 126 7.00 0.50 15.10
N ILE A 127 7.77 0.51 14.02
CA ILE A 127 9.22 0.68 14.01
C ILE A 127 9.53 1.85 13.07
N PHE A 128 10.40 2.74 13.51
CA PHE A 128 10.90 3.87 12.74
C PHE A 128 12.41 3.79 12.72
N GLY A 129 13.03 4.03 11.56
CA GLY A 129 14.48 3.93 11.46
C GLY A 129 15.04 4.55 10.18
N LEU A 130 16.36 4.76 10.17
CA LEU A 130 17.10 5.15 8.98
C LEU A 130 17.46 3.90 8.19
N GLN A 131 17.13 3.86 6.90
CA GLN A 131 17.27 2.66 6.06
C GLN A 131 18.68 2.09 6.10
N ARG A 132 19.70 2.96 5.98
CA ARG A 132 21.11 2.56 6.00
C ARG A 132 21.58 2.01 7.34
N ALA A 133 21.09 2.58 8.45
CA ALA A 133 21.51 2.17 9.79
C ALA A 133 21.02 0.76 10.15
N ILE A 134 19.89 0.35 9.57
CA ILE A 134 19.29 -0.97 9.84
C ILE A 134 19.51 -1.97 8.68
N GLY A 135 20.31 -1.62 7.67
CA GLY A 135 20.57 -2.48 6.51
C GLY A 135 19.29 -2.83 5.73
N TYR A 136 18.34 -1.90 5.65
CA TYR A 136 17.06 -2.12 4.98
C TYR A 136 17.23 -2.37 3.48
N LEU A 137 16.48 -3.35 2.97
CA LEU A 137 16.30 -3.63 1.55
C LEU A 137 14.80 -3.59 1.26
N SER A 138 14.41 -2.89 0.19
CA SER A 138 13.01 -2.85 -0.24
C SER A 138 12.50 -4.26 -0.54
N PRO A 139 11.25 -4.59 -0.18
CA PRO A 139 10.65 -5.88 -0.53
C PRO A 139 10.66 -6.11 -2.05
N ASN A 140 11.07 -7.31 -2.45
CA ASN A 140 11.01 -7.78 -3.84
C ASN A 140 9.62 -8.29 -4.21
#